data_AF-A0A3A9SGD1-F1
#
_entry.id   AF-A0A3A9SGD1-F1
#
_cell.length_a   1.000
_cell.length_b   1.000
_cell.length_c   1.000
_cell.angle_alpha   90.00
_cell.angle_beta   90.00
_cell.angle_gamma   90.00
#
_symmetry.space_group_name_H-M   'P 1'
#
loop_
_entity.id
_entity.type
_entity.pdbx_description
1 polymer ?
#
loop_
_entity_poly.entity_id
_entity_poly.type
_entity_poly.pdbx_seq_one_letter_code
_entity_poly.pdbx_strand_id
1 'polypeptide(L)'
;MLKTKQGGMKLSGKIYRTPHTEDDYFIYHGQVMDAATLGNVTYSYIASKYYSDFFTLSGGAAVQTKRRAWKDLPFLFLLPHCGEMPEDIEAIKLGIKWRKEGFPDDN
;
A
#
# COMPACT_ATOMS: atom_id res chain seq x y z
N MET A 1 10.53 -36.45 -26.93
CA MET A 1 9.34 -36.35 -27.81
C MET A 1 8.11 -36.18 -26.93
N LEU A 2 7.28 -35.18 -27.23
CA LEU A 2 6.13 -34.64 -26.48
C LEU A 2 5.10 -35.68 -25.98
N LYS A 3 4.42 -35.38 -24.85
CA LYS A 3 2.99 -34.99 -24.86
C LYS A 3 2.48 -34.42 -23.52
N THR A 4 1.80 -33.29 -23.67
CA THR A 4 1.05 -32.46 -22.72
C THR A 4 -0.29 -33.08 -22.30
N LYS A 5 -0.84 -32.63 -21.16
CA LYS A 5 -2.28 -32.30 -21.07
C LYS A 5 -2.55 -31.22 -20.02
N GLN A 6 -3.02 -30.07 -20.51
CA GLN A 6 -3.65 -28.99 -19.74
C GLN A 6 -5.00 -29.44 -19.15
N GLY A 7 -5.37 -28.84 -18.02
CA GLY A 7 -6.72 -28.30 -17.84
C GLY A 7 -7.53 -28.81 -16.64
N GLY A 8 -7.94 -27.87 -15.78
CA GLY A 8 -9.30 -27.91 -15.23
C GLY A 8 -9.47 -27.78 -13.72
N MET A 9 -9.66 -26.54 -13.26
CA MET A 9 -10.28 -26.17 -11.99
C MET A 9 -11.75 -26.64 -11.94
N LYS A 10 -12.25 -27.14 -10.80
CA LYS A 10 -13.68 -26.97 -10.43
C LYS A 10 -13.93 -27.11 -8.93
N LEU A 11 -14.55 -26.05 -8.41
CA LEU A 11 -15.02 -25.84 -7.04
C LEU A 11 -16.10 -26.85 -6.61
N SER A 12 -16.00 -27.31 -5.36
CA SER A 12 -17.09 -27.95 -4.61
C SER A 12 -16.98 -27.56 -3.12
N GLY A 13 -17.73 -26.54 -2.73
CA GLY A 13 -18.64 -26.65 -1.59
C GLY A 13 -18.13 -26.72 -0.15
N LYS A 14 -16.87 -26.39 0.17
CA LYS A 14 -16.47 -26.13 1.58
C LYS A 14 -15.54 -24.92 1.67
N ILE A 15 -16.09 -23.80 2.13
CA ILE A 15 -15.30 -22.67 2.62
C ILE A 15 -14.72 -23.14 3.96
N TYR A 16 -13.44 -23.50 3.97
CA TYR A 16 -12.70 -23.64 5.22
C TYR A 16 -12.39 -22.24 5.71
N ARG A 17 -13.14 -21.76 6.71
CA ARG A 17 -12.73 -20.59 7.49
C ARG A 17 -11.64 -21.06 8.44
N THR A 18 -10.40 -20.73 8.14
CA THR A 18 -9.29 -20.82 9.10
C THR A 18 -9.46 -19.69 10.13
N PRO A 19 -9.42 -20.00 11.44
CA PRO A 19 -9.52 -19.00 12.50
C PRO A 19 -8.14 -18.38 12.73
N HIS A 20 -8.08 -17.05 12.69
CA HIS A 20 -6.90 -16.16 12.65
C HIS A 20 -6.40 -15.85 11.23
N THR A 21 -6.92 -14.73 10.72
CA THR A 21 -6.71 -14.11 9.41
C THR A 21 -5.23 -14.03 9.04
N GLU A 22 -4.84 -14.84 8.06
CA GLU A 22 -3.60 -14.71 7.31
C GLU A 22 -3.53 -13.27 6.76
N ASP A 23 -2.39 -12.60 6.92
CA ASP A 23 -2.16 -11.29 6.32
C ASP A 23 -2.36 -11.42 4.80
N ASP A 24 -3.48 -10.89 4.29
CA ASP A 24 -3.77 -10.91 2.86
C ASP A 24 -2.72 -10.05 2.15
N TYR A 25 -1.74 -10.70 1.56
CA TYR A 25 -0.74 -10.06 0.71
C TYR A 25 -1.25 -9.92 -0.73
N PHE A 26 -0.95 -8.78 -1.34
CA PHE A 26 -1.30 -8.43 -2.70
C PHE A 26 -0.04 -8.40 -3.56
N ILE A 27 -0.16 -8.84 -4.82
CA ILE A 27 0.87 -8.62 -5.84
C ILE A 27 0.46 -7.41 -6.66
N TYR A 28 1.27 -6.36 -6.64
CA TYR A 28 1.03 -5.12 -7.37
C TYR A 28 2.33 -4.70 -8.08
N HIS A 29 2.29 -4.63 -9.43
CA HIS A 29 3.46 -4.39 -10.29
C HIS A 29 4.70 -5.23 -9.90
N GLY A 30 4.50 -6.54 -9.76
CA GLY A 30 5.58 -7.49 -9.45
C GLY A 30 6.06 -7.48 -7.99
N GLN A 31 5.49 -6.62 -7.12
CA GLN A 31 5.87 -6.53 -5.71
C GLN A 31 4.78 -7.10 -4.80
N VAL A 32 5.20 -7.85 -3.77
CA VAL A 32 4.32 -8.38 -2.72
C VAL A 32 4.18 -7.31 -1.63
N MET A 33 2.95 -6.93 -1.30
CA MET A 33 2.63 -5.88 -0.34
C MET A 33 1.47 -6.29 0.55
N ASP A 34 1.49 -5.92 1.83
CA ASP A 34 0.29 -5.99 2.67
C ASP A 34 -0.73 -4.90 2.27
N ALA A 35 -1.95 -5.00 2.82
CA ALA A 35 -3.04 -4.06 2.55
C ALA A 35 -2.69 -2.59 2.89
N ALA A 36 -1.94 -2.35 3.97
CA ALA A 36 -1.61 -1.00 4.43
C ALA A 36 -0.60 -0.35 3.47
N THR A 37 0.45 -1.09 3.13
CA THR A 37 1.49 -0.71 2.17
C THR A 37 0.87 -0.40 0.80
N LEU A 38 0.04 -1.31 0.27
CA LEU A 38 -0.64 -1.11 -1.00
C LEU A 38 -1.54 0.14 -0.99
N GLY A 39 -2.25 0.37 0.13
CA GLY A 39 -3.08 1.56 0.32
C GLY A 39 -2.29 2.85 0.21
N ASN A 40 -1.14 2.94 0.90
CA ASN A 40 -0.29 4.13 0.87
C ASN A 40 0.37 4.35 -0.48
N VAL A 41 0.86 3.29 -1.13
CA VAL A 41 1.42 3.36 -2.49
C VAL A 41 0.38 3.87 -3.47
N THR A 42 -0.85 3.35 -3.41
CA THR A 42 -1.94 3.76 -4.30
C THR A 42 -2.35 5.21 -4.03
N TYR A 43 -2.51 5.57 -2.75
CA TYR A 43 -2.82 6.94 -2.33
C TYR A 43 -1.78 7.92 -2.88
N SER A 44 -0.50 7.67 -2.66
CA SER A 44 0.56 8.61 -3.04
C SER A 44 0.80 8.65 -4.55
N TYR A 45 0.59 7.55 -5.27
CA TYR A 45 0.62 7.52 -6.74
C TYR A 45 -0.45 8.42 -7.37
N ILE A 46 -1.65 8.46 -6.78
CA ILE A 46 -2.74 9.33 -7.23
C ILE A 46 -2.51 10.77 -6.77
N ALA A 47 -2.20 10.97 -5.48
CA ALA A 47 -2.07 12.28 -4.85
C ALA A 47 -0.92 13.12 -5.44
N SER A 48 0.19 12.48 -5.81
CA SER A 48 1.37 13.16 -6.38
C SER A 48 1.13 13.79 -7.76
N LYS A 49 0.00 13.51 -8.41
CA LYS A 49 -0.47 14.28 -9.56
C LYS A 49 -0.92 15.70 -9.20
N TYR A 50 -1.47 15.87 -7.99
CA TYR A 50 -2.22 17.06 -7.59
C TYR A 50 -1.54 17.85 -6.48
N TYR A 51 -0.70 17.20 -5.68
CA TYR A 51 -0.08 17.76 -4.49
C TYR A 51 1.44 17.56 -4.52
N SER A 52 2.17 18.43 -3.83
CA SER A 52 3.61 18.25 -3.64
C SER A 52 3.90 17.01 -2.79
N ASP A 53 5.14 16.51 -2.87
CA ASP A 53 5.61 15.38 -2.04
C ASP A 53 5.38 15.66 -0.55
N PHE A 54 5.64 16.90 -0.10
CA PHE A 54 5.40 17.33 1.28
C PHE A 54 3.93 17.20 1.70
N PHE A 55 3.00 17.69 0.86
CA PHE A 55 1.57 17.60 1.17
C PHE A 55 1.04 16.17 1.08
N THR A 56 1.61 15.35 0.18
CA THR A 56 1.26 13.93 0.06
C THR A 56 1.69 13.16 1.31
N LEU A 57 2.91 13.37 1.79
CA LEU A 57 3.40 12.79 3.05
C LEU A 57 2.58 13.27 4.25
N SER A 58 2.34 14.58 4.36
CA SER A 58 1.55 15.13 5.46
C SER A 58 0.10 14.63 5.47
N GLY A 59 -0.47 14.34 4.29
CA GLY A 59 -1.82 13.81 4.16
C GLY A 59 -1.96 12.38 4.68
N GLY A 60 -0.99 11.50 4.40
CA GLY A 60 -0.92 10.17 5.02
C GLY A 60 -0.81 10.27 6.55
N ALA A 61 0.07 11.15 7.01
CA ALA A 61 0.35 11.35 8.42
C ALA A 61 -0.88 11.85 9.19
N ALA A 62 -1.69 12.70 8.56
CA ALA A 62 -2.94 13.19 9.13
C ALA A 62 -3.97 12.06 9.35
N VAL A 63 -4.08 11.11 8.41
CA VAL A 63 -4.98 9.95 8.53
C VAL A 63 -4.52 9.05 9.66
N GLN A 64 -3.22 8.81 9.79
CA GLN A 64 -2.64 7.99 10.85
C GLN A 64 -2.77 8.64 12.22
N THR A 65 -2.40 9.90 12.34
CA THR A 65 -2.55 10.69 13.58
C THR A 65 -4.00 10.68 14.03
N LYS A 66 -4.97 10.89 13.11
CA LYS A 66 -6.40 10.80 13.43
C LYS A 66 -6.81 9.43 13.98
N ARG A 67 -6.25 8.34 13.45
CA ARG A 67 -6.60 6.97 13.89
C ARG A 67 -5.99 6.59 15.24
N ARG A 68 -4.74 6.99 15.49
CA ARG A 68 -3.98 6.56 16.68
C ARG A 68 -4.07 7.55 17.84
N ALA A 69 -3.97 8.84 17.55
CA ALA A 69 -3.87 9.91 18.54
C ALA A 69 -4.52 11.19 18.01
N TRP A 70 -5.85 11.18 17.86
CA TRP A 70 -6.59 12.28 17.23
C TRP A 70 -6.34 13.67 17.84
N LYS A 71 -5.98 13.72 19.13
CA LYS A 71 -5.65 14.96 19.85
C LYS A 71 -4.36 15.62 19.36
N ASP A 72 -3.50 14.87 18.69
CA ASP A 72 -2.21 15.35 18.17
C ASP A 72 -2.35 15.95 16.77
N LEU A 73 -3.52 15.80 16.13
CA LEU A 73 -3.78 16.31 14.77
C LEU A 73 -3.57 17.84 14.62
N PRO A 74 -3.92 18.71 15.60
CA PRO A 74 -3.58 20.13 15.51
C PRO A 74 -2.07 20.42 15.52
N PHE A 75 -1.27 19.47 16.01
CA PHE A 75 0.18 19.57 16.12
C PHE A 75 0.92 18.79 15.05
N LEU A 76 0.21 18.29 14.02
CA LEU A 76 0.73 17.40 12.98
C LEU A 76 2.12 17.80 12.49
N PHE A 77 2.30 19.07 12.10
CA PHE A 77 3.56 19.59 11.54
C PHE A 77 4.70 19.77 12.56
N LEU A 78 4.41 19.64 13.85
CA LEU A 78 5.39 19.65 14.95
C LEU A 78 5.76 18.25 15.39
N LEU A 79 5.02 17.22 14.95
CA LEU A 79 5.33 15.83 15.24
C LEU A 79 6.54 15.37 14.41
N PRO A 80 7.35 14.43 14.93
CA PRO A 80 8.38 13.76 14.15
C PRO A 80 7.78 13.21 12.84
N HIS A 81 8.42 13.50 11.71
CA HIS A 81 7.95 13.11 10.38
C HIS A 81 6.48 13.49 10.09
N CYS A 82 6.01 14.59 10.66
CA CYS A 82 4.61 15.02 10.60
C CYS A 82 3.61 14.03 11.19
N GLY A 83 4.04 13.07 12.03
CA GLY A 83 3.19 12.02 12.59
C GLY A 83 3.11 10.75 11.72
N GLU A 84 3.89 10.67 10.65
CA GLU A 84 3.95 9.48 9.79
C GLU A 84 4.89 8.42 10.37
N MET A 85 4.54 7.14 10.18
CA MET A 85 5.43 6.03 10.54
C MET A 85 6.46 5.77 9.44
N PRO A 86 7.66 5.26 9.78
CA PRO A 86 8.71 4.97 8.80
C PRO A 86 8.24 4.09 7.63
N GLU A 87 7.45 3.06 7.90
CA GLU A 87 6.96 2.12 6.88
C GLU A 87 6.02 2.80 5.88
N ASP A 88 5.13 3.68 6.37
CA ASP A 88 4.21 4.44 5.53
C ASP A 88 4.95 5.51 4.71
N ILE A 89 6.03 6.10 5.25
CA ILE A 89 6.91 7.01 4.50
C ILE A 89 7.51 6.31 3.28
N GLU A 90 8.03 5.09 3.44
CA GLU A 90 8.64 4.34 2.34
C GLU A 90 7.59 3.94 1.29
N ALA A 91 6.40 3.51 1.72
CA ALA A 91 5.28 3.23 0.82
C ALA A 91 4.81 4.49 0.05
N ILE A 92 4.72 5.63 0.72
CA ILE A 92 4.34 6.90 0.10
C ILE A 92 5.40 7.33 -0.94
N LYS A 93 6.68 7.28 -0.57
CA LYS A 93 7.78 7.58 -1.50
C LYS A 93 7.76 6.66 -2.72
N LEU A 94 7.46 5.37 -2.53
CA LEU A 94 7.37 4.41 -3.64
C LEU A 94 6.28 4.80 -4.64
N GLY A 95 5.06 5.13 -4.17
CA GLY A 95 4.00 5.56 -5.08
C GLY A 95 4.29 6.91 -5.77
N ILE A 96 4.94 7.86 -5.08
CA ILE A 96 5.44 9.11 -5.70
C ILE A 96 6.46 8.79 -6.79
N LYS A 97 7.42 7.89 -6.50
CA LYS A 97 8.44 7.46 -7.45
C LYS A 97 7.80 6.84 -8.69
N TRP A 98 6.92 5.85 -8.52
CA TRP A 98 6.23 5.21 -9.64
C TRP A 98 5.41 6.18 -10.47
N ARG A 99 4.90 7.25 -9.84
CA ARG A 99 4.20 8.29 -10.59
C ARG A 99 5.14 9.13 -11.46
N LYS A 100 6.34 9.43 -10.97
CA LYS A 100 7.34 10.26 -11.65
C LYS A 100 8.12 9.48 -12.72
N GLU A 101 8.46 8.24 -12.41
CA GLU A 101 9.42 7.43 -13.18
C GLU A 101 8.73 6.30 -13.96
N GLY A 102 7.47 5.99 -13.66
CA GLY A 102 6.77 4.82 -14.18
C GLY A 102 6.89 3.60 -13.25
N PHE A 103 6.11 2.57 -13.57
CA PHE A 103 6.18 1.30 -12.87
C PHE A 103 7.49 0.58 -13.22
N PRO A 104 8.01 -0.28 -12.32
CA PRO A 104 9.14 -1.14 -12.66
C PRO A 104 8.78 -1.99 -13.88
N ASP A 105 9.71 -2.14 -14.81
CA ASP A 105 9.54 -3.03 -15.94
C ASP A 105 9.44 -4.49 -15.45
N ASP A 106 8.48 -5.24 -15.99
CA ASP A 106 8.28 -6.66 -15.74
C ASP A 106 9.47 -7.46 -16.35
N ASN A 107 10.62 -7.49 -15.68
CA ASN A 107 11.75 -8.34 -16.04
C ASN A 107 11.57 -9.79 -15.56
#